data_AF-A0A2U3B1X8-F1
#
_entry.id   AF-A0A2U3B1X8-F1
#
_cell.length_a   1.000
_cell.length_b   1.000
_cell.length_c   1.000
_cell.angle_alpha   90.00
_cell.angle_beta   90.00
_cell.angle_gamma   90.00
#
_symmetry.space_group_name_H-M   'P 1'
#
loop_
_entity.id
_entity.type
_entity.pdbx_description
1 polymer ?
#
loop_
_entity_poly.entity_id
_entity_poly.type
_entity_poly.pdbx_seq_one_letter_code
_entity_poly.pdbx_strand_id
1 'polypeptide(L)'
;MKKLFFILCLLLPLATLKAQDTYTINGETLQLKTEVEGNLDLLWNIFDGQYRYFVRTEDGSIQELKNTKNPDTKKYQEEYKTTLNALTQEYGLSAEKVNLTLASLKEYINMYDSTSDLSFNYEPRARVQSRLGVFGGLTNQPFVNNLNNASVPFFGAEFEIYSDSSFKRHAGYFNIMTALDADDFEYSSTQLGLGYRFRFINKSNFSIYGNITFITYTFYNETVRYEDPLNPGTFITSDNSDSNLEAPFIFGLGSDIKVTKNGYITLAYNNLFALFIENQGNFPIDFAVGFKFNL
;
A
#
# COMPACT_ATOMS: atom_id res chain seq x y z
N MET A 1 -34.97 -2.16 -14.82
CA MET A 1 -34.70 -3.43 -14.11
C MET A 1 -33.21 -3.73 -13.94
N LYS A 2 -32.35 -3.62 -14.96
CA LYS A 2 -30.89 -3.86 -14.84
C LYS A 2 -30.14 -2.89 -13.89
N LYS A 3 -30.57 -1.62 -13.79
CA LYS A 3 -29.95 -0.62 -12.90
C LYS A 3 -30.26 -0.83 -11.40
N LEU A 4 -31.39 -1.47 -11.08
CA LEU A 4 -31.77 -1.76 -9.68
C LEU A 4 -30.94 -2.91 -9.09
N PHE A 5 -30.53 -3.86 -9.94
CA PHE A 5 -29.69 -4.99 -9.55
C PHE A 5 -28.27 -4.54 -9.14
N PHE A 6 -27.73 -3.52 -9.81
CA PHE A 6 -26.42 -2.93 -9.46
C PHE A 6 -26.45 -2.20 -8.10
N ILE A 7 -27.56 -1.55 -7.75
CA ILE A 7 -27.73 -0.88 -6.45
C ILE A 7 -27.91 -1.91 -5.33
N LEU A 8 -28.60 -3.03 -5.60
CA LEU A 8 -28.77 -4.11 -4.64
C LEU A 8 -27.46 -4.86 -4.34
N CYS A 9 -26.55 -5.00 -5.31
CA CYS A 9 -25.22 -5.57 -5.11
C CYS A 9 -24.27 -4.66 -4.32
N LEU A 10 -24.49 -3.34 -4.32
CA LEU A 10 -23.67 -2.36 -3.59
C LEU A 10 -24.02 -2.26 -2.10
N LEU A 11 -25.17 -2.80 -1.67
CA LEU A 11 -25.63 -2.79 -0.27
C LEU A 11 -25.26 -4.05 0.54
N LEU A 12 -24.69 -5.07 -0.12
CA LEU A 12 -24.35 -6.35 0.49
C LEU A 12 -23.06 -6.43 1.37
N PRO A 13 -22.16 -5.43 1.52
CA PRO A 13 -21.02 -5.58 2.42
C PRO A 13 -21.29 -5.20 3.90
N LEU A 14 -22.51 -4.84 4.31
CA LEU A 14 -22.72 -4.12 5.59
C LEU A 14 -23.05 -4.96 6.84
N ALA A 15 -22.87 -6.27 6.83
CA ALA A 15 -23.21 -7.10 8.01
C ALA A 15 -22.11 -8.07 8.43
N THR A 16 -20.95 -7.56 8.82
CA THR A 16 -20.19 -8.19 9.91
C THR A 16 -20.36 -7.32 11.15
N LEU A 17 -21.61 -7.21 11.64
CA LEU A 17 -21.84 -6.72 12.98
C LEU A 17 -21.28 -7.78 13.92
N LYS A 18 -20.05 -7.56 14.41
CA LYS A 18 -19.53 -8.32 15.55
C LYS A 18 -20.56 -8.20 16.66
N ALA A 19 -21.10 -9.33 17.10
CA ALA A 19 -22.05 -9.36 18.21
C ALA A 19 -21.41 -8.66 19.41
N GLN A 20 -22.20 -7.81 20.06
CA GLN A 20 -21.81 -7.10 21.26
C GLN A 20 -22.56 -7.75 22.42
N ASP A 21 -21.82 -8.32 23.34
CA ASP A 21 -22.38 -9.03 24.50
C ASP A 21 -22.29 -8.14 25.74
N THR A 22 -23.18 -8.37 26.69
CA THR A 22 -23.25 -7.61 27.94
C THR A 22 -22.65 -8.42 29.08
N TYR A 23 -21.70 -7.83 29.79
CA TYR A 23 -20.94 -8.44 30.88
C TYR A 23 -21.04 -7.59 32.15
N THR A 24 -21.07 -8.23 33.32
CA THR A 24 -20.98 -7.54 34.60
C THR A 24 -19.60 -7.76 35.19
N ILE A 25 -18.77 -6.71 35.23
CA ILE A 25 -17.37 -6.76 35.66
C ILE A 25 -17.19 -5.77 36.82
N ASN A 26 -16.81 -6.25 38.00
CA ASN A 26 -16.66 -5.42 39.21
C ASN A 26 -17.88 -4.55 39.55
N GLY A 27 -19.10 -5.04 39.27
CA GLY A 27 -20.36 -4.31 39.50
C GLY A 27 -20.74 -3.32 38.40
N GLU A 28 -19.88 -3.14 37.38
CA GLU A 28 -20.16 -2.33 36.19
C GLU A 28 -20.75 -3.22 35.09
N THR A 29 -21.87 -2.81 34.49
CA THR A 29 -22.44 -3.49 33.32
C THR A 29 -21.85 -2.90 32.05
N LEU A 30 -21.07 -3.69 31.33
CA LEU A 30 -20.30 -3.29 30.17
C LEU A 30 -20.75 -4.06 28.93
N GLN A 31 -20.97 -3.36 27.83
CA GLN A 31 -21.17 -4.00 26.55
C GLN A 31 -19.83 -4.10 25.83
N LEU A 32 -19.40 -5.30 25.47
CA LEU A 32 -18.09 -5.56 24.88
C LEU A 32 -18.21 -6.33 23.55
N LYS A 33 -17.30 -6.05 22.63
CA LYS A 33 -17.14 -6.76 21.35
C LYS A 33 -16.03 -7.79 21.48
N THR A 34 -16.25 -8.99 20.96
CA THR A 34 -15.24 -10.05 20.91
C THR A 34 -14.35 -9.87 19.69
N GLU A 35 -13.07 -9.55 19.90
CA GLU A 35 -12.07 -9.44 18.84
C GLU A 35 -11.47 -10.79 18.47
N VAL A 36 -11.08 -11.57 19.49
CA VAL A 36 -10.51 -12.92 19.41
C VAL A 36 -11.35 -13.83 20.32
N GLU A 37 -11.64 -15.04 19.84
CA GLU A 37 -12.35 -16.08 20.57
C GLU A 37 -11.49 -17.36 20.56
N GLY A 38 -11.11 -17.85 21.73
CA GLY A 38 -10.12 -18.92 21.92
C GLY A 38 -10.02 -19.37 23.38
N ASN A 39 -8.86 -19.91 23.78
CA ASN A 39 -8.60 -20.26 25.18
C ASN A 39 -8.44 -19.00 26.05
N LEU A 40 -8.04 -17.89 25.42
CA LEU A 40 -8.07 -16.57 26.01
C LEU A 40 -8.73 -15.59 25.04
N ASP A 41 -9.93 -15.13 25.34
CA ASP A 41 -10.62 -14.18 24.46
C ASP A 41 -10.08 -12.77 24.65
N LEU A 42 -10.11 -11.98 23.57
CA LEU A 42 -9.89 -10.54 23.61
C LEU A 42 -11.21 -9.81 23.41
N LEU A 43 -11.64 -9.06 24.41
CA LEU A 43 -12.84 -8.24 24.38
C LEU A 43 -12.48 -6.75 24.40
N TRP A 44 -13.30 -5.90 23.77
CA TRP A 44 -13.06 -4.45 23.79
C TRP A 44 -14.33 -3.64 23.56
N ASN A 45 -14.30 -2.38 24.00
CA ASN A 45 -15.21 -1.36 23.49
C ASN A 45 -14.63 0.05 23.72
N ILE A 46 -15.30 1.07 23.17
CA ILE A 46 -14.97 2.47 23.38
C ILE A 46 -15.96 3.07 24.36
N PHE A 47 -15.45 3.66 25.44
CA PHE A 47 -16.22 4.38 26.44
C PHE A 47 -15.65 5.78 26.56
N ASP A 48 -16.49 6.80 26.40
CA ASP A 48 -16.08 8.22 26.45
C ASP A 48 -14.86 8.55 25.53
N GLY A 49 -14.83 7.93 24.35
CA GLY A 49 -13.75 8.10 23.37
C GLY A 49 -12.46 7.33 23.69
N GLN A 50 -12.43 6.54 24.77
CA GLN A 50 -11.28 5.74 25.19
C GLN A 50 -11.52 4.26 24.96
N TYR A 51 -10.52 3.58 24.39
CA TYR A 51 -10.54 2.13 24.25
C TYR A 51 -10.30 1.48 25.61
N ARG A 52 -11.18 0.55 25.99
CA ARG A 52 -10.99 -0.38 27.11
C ARG A 52 -10.90 -1.80 26.56
N TYR A 53 -9.94 -2.55 27.06
CA TYR A 53 -9.65 -3.91 26.63
C TYR A 53 -9.76 -4.86 27.81
N PHE A 54 -10.26 -6.06 27.55
CA PHE A 54 -10.47 -7.09 28.55
C PHE A 54 -10.05 -8.43 27.96
N VAL A 55 -9.65 -9.34 28.84
CA VAL A 55 -9.42 -10.75 28.50
C VAL A 55 -10.40 -11.63 29.25
N ARG A 56 -10.90 -12.68 28.60
CA ARG A 56 -11.76 -13.69 29.22
C ARG A 56 -11.10 -15.06 29.12
N THR A 57 -10.88 -15.71 30.25
CA THR A 57 -10.36 -17.09 30.32
C THR A 57 -11.46 -18.11 30.08
N GLU A 58 -11.09 -19.36 29.79
CA GLU A 58 -12.04 -20.47 29.55
C GLU A 58 -13.07 -20.67 30.68
N ASP A 59 -12.69 -20.40 31.92
CA ASP A 59 -13.57 -20.48 33.10
C ASP A 59 -14.60 -19.33 33.17
N GLY A 60 -14.55 -18.39 32.22
CA GLY A 60 -15.43 -17.22 32.12
C GLY A 60 -14.98 -16.03 32.96
N SER A 61 -13.83 -16.09 33.64
CA SER A 61 -13.29 -14.95 34.39
C SER A 61 -12.83 -13.84 33.45
N ILE A 62 -13.27 -12.60 33.70
CA ILE A 62 -12.96 -11.43 32.86
C ILE A 62 -12.09 -10.44 33.62
N GLN A 63 -10.97 -10.06 33.02
CA GLN A 63 -10.02 -9.11 33.59
C GLN A 63 -9.79 -7.94 32.64
N GLU A 64 -9.83 -6.72 33.17
CA GLU A 64 -9.50 -5.51 32.41
C GLU A 64 -7.99 -5.33 32.25
N LEU A 65 -7.54 -5.05 31.03
CA LEU A 65 -6.15 -4.74 30.71
C LEU A 65 -5.86 -3.26 31.00
N LYS A 66 -5.50 -2.97 32.25
CA LYS A 66 -5.29 -1.60 32.73
C LYS A 66 -3.92 -1.05 32.33
N ASN A 67 -3.89 0.26 32.10
CA ASN A 67 -2.65 1.02 31.96
C ASN A 67 -2.81 2.38 32.62
N THR A 68 -2.66 2.43 33.95
CA THR A 68 -2.90 3.67 34.69
C THR A 68 -1.67 4.56 34.71
N LYS A 69 -1.90 5.87 34.73
CA LYS A 69 -0.82 6.86 34.81
C LYS A 69 -0.47 7.09 36.28
N ASN A 70 0.78 6.82 36.64
CA ASN A 70 1.28 7.10 37.98
C ASN A 70 1.21 8.62 38.26
N PRO A 71 0.58 9.06 39.36
CA PRO A 71 0.35 10.48 39.63
C PRO A 71 1.63 11.25 39.90
N ASP A 72 2.67 10.61 40.44
CA ASP A 72 3.92 11.26 40.84
C ASP A 72 4.88 11.36 39.65
N THR A 73 5.11 10.23 38.96
CA THR A 73 6.08 10.16 37.85
C THR A 73 5.50 10.57 36.51
N LYS A 74 4.17 10.67 36.41
CA LYS A 74 3.41 10.90 35.16
C LYS A 74 3.67 9.85 34.08
N LYS A 75 4.23 8.68 34.43
CA LYS A 75 4.45 7.56 33.51
C LYS A 75 3.31 6.55 33.59
N TYR A 76 3.06 5.88 32.48
CA TYR A 76 2.16 4.73 32.43
C TYR A 76 2.82 3.52 33.10
N GLN A 77 2.03 2.74 33.83
CA GLN A 77 2.52 1.63 34.64
C GLN A 77 2.53 0.28 33.91
N GLU A 78 1.89 0.19 32.73
CA GLU A 78 1.83 -1.00 31.88
C GLU A 78 1.30 -2.26 32.57
N GLU A 79 0.36 -2.13 33.51
CA GLU A 79 -0.15 -3.24 34.33
C GLU A 79 -0.69 -4.41 33.50
N TYR A 80 -1.27 -4.12 32.34
CA TYR A 80 -1.72 -5.11 31.37
C TYR A 80 -0.65 -6.14 31.00
N LYS A 81 0.64 -5.76 30.93
CA LYS A 81 1.72 -6.71 30.61
C LYS A 81 1.88 -7.75 31.71
N THR A 82 1.77 -7.34 32.97
CA THR A 82 1.81 -8.26 34.12
C THR A 82 0.62 -9.22 34.10
N THR A 83 -0.58 -8.72 33.83
CA THR A 83 -1.79 -9.55 33.68
C THR A 83 -1.61 -10.58 32.55
N LEU A 84 -1.17 -10.15 31.38
CA LEU A 84 -0.95 -11.02 30.23
C LEU A 84 0.13 -12.09 30.49
N ASN A 85 1.25 -11.70 31.11
CA ASN A 85 2.32 -12.65 31.48
C ASN A 85 1.82 -13.69 32.49
N ALA A 86 1.02 -13.28 33.49
CA ALA A 86 0.48 -14.20 34.47
C ALA A 86 -0.49 -15.22 33.83
N LEU A 87 -1.32 -14.77 32.91
CA LEU A 87 -2.29 -15.62 32.21
C LEU A 87 -1.67 -16.58 31.19
N THR A 88 -0.49 -16.27 30.68
CA THR A 88 0.15 -17.03 29.59
C THR A 88 1.46 -17.70 30.00
N GLN A 89 1.79 -17.68 31.30
CA GLN A 89 3.07 -18.12 31.85
C GLN A 89 3.42 -19.57 31.46
N GLU A 90 2.43 -20.45 31.41
CA GLU A 90 2.61 -21.88 31.11
C GLU A 90 3.17 -22.14 29.70
N TYR A 91 2.97 -21.18 28.77
CA TYR A 91 3.42 -21.29 27.38
C TYR A 91 4.67 -20.45 27.08
N GLY A 92 5.28 -19.84 28.09
CA GLY A 92 6.54 -19.10 27.96
C GLY A 92 6.47 -17.83 27.11
N LEU A 93 5.26 -17.27 26.92
CA LEU A 93 5.05 -16.04 26.16
C LEU A 93 5.39 -14.80 27.01
N SER A 94 5.97 -13.78 26.38
CA SER A 94 6.32 -12.51 27.03
C SER A 94 5.54 -11.35 26.44
N ALA A 95 4.86 -10.59 27.32
CA ALA A 95 4.11 -9.39 27.00
C ALA A 95 4.99 -8.13 26.90
N GLU A 96 6.32 -8.23 27.02
CA GLU A 96 7.24 -7.07 27.08
C GLU A 96 7.09 -6.13 25.89
N LYS A 97 6.92 -6.68 24.68
CA LYS A 97 6.78 -5.93 23.41
C LYS A 97 5.33 -5.63 23.04
N VAL A 98 4.37 -6.02 23.87
CA VAL A 98 2.94 -5.80 23.62
C VAL A 98 2.60 -4.35 23.94
N ASN A 99 1.94 -3.67 23.00
CA ASN A 99 1.39 -2.34 23.22
C ASN A 99 -0.09 -2.44 23.56
N LEU A 100 -0.62 -1.55 24.40
CA LEU A 100 -2.06 -1.48 24.71
C LEU A 100 -2.86 -0.90 23.53
N THR A 101 -2.92 -1.64 22.44
CA THR A 101 -3.66 -1.34 21.22
C THR A 101 -4.36 -2.61 20.74
N LEU A 102 -5.55 -2.50 20.17
CA LEU A 102 -6.32 -3.66 19.70
C LEU A 102 -5.49 -4.60 18.81
N ALA A 103 -4.72 -4.04 17.88
CA ALA A 103 -3.89 -4.82 16.95
C ALA A 103 -2.76 -5.59 17.65
N SER A 104 -2.05 -4.96 18.59
CA SER A 104 -0.94 -5.61 19.30
C SER A 104 -1.43 -6.63 20.32
N LEU A 105 -2.56 -6.37 20.99
CA LEU A 105 -3.19 -7.31 21.89
C LEU A 105 -3.70 -8.53 21.13
N LYS A 106 -4.42 -8.32 20.02
CA LYS A 106 -4.90 -9.39 19.15
C LYS A 106 -3.77 -10.32 18.69
N GLU A 107 -2.64 -9.76 18.27
CA GLU A 107 -1.48 -10.53 17.82
C GLU A 107 -0.90 -11.40 18.95
N TYR A 108 -0.81 -10.87 20.17
CA TYR A 108 -0.33 -11.60 21.33
C TYR A 108 -1.29 -12.71 21.76
N ILE A 109 -2.59 -12.41 21.82
CA ILE A 109 -3.63 -13.37 22.22
C ILE A 109 -3.74 -14.50 21.19
N ASN A 110 -3.79 -14.18 19.89
CA ASN A 110 -3.76 -15.20 18.84
C ASN A 110 -2.51 -16.11 18.93
N MET A 111 -1.35 -15.54 19.29
CA MET A 111 -0.12 -16.32 19.47
C MET A 111 -0.27 -17.29 20.65
N TYR A 112 -0.84 -16.84 21.76
CA TYR A 112 -1.18 -17.70 22.89
C TYR A 112 -2.16 -18.81 22.49
N ASP A 113 -3.29 -18.46 21.87
CA ASP A 113 -4.31 -19.42 21.49
C ASP A 113 -3.78 -20.46 20.49
N SER A 114 -2.98 -20.05 19.50
CA SER A 114 -2.34 -20.99 18.56
C SER A 114 -1.27 -21.89 19.19
N THR A 115 -0.72 -21.49 20.34
CA THR A 115 0.27 -22.29 21.07
C THR A 115 -0.43 -23.25 22.04
N SER A 116 -1.55 -22.83 22.62
CA SER A 116 -2.32 -23.60 23.60
C SER A 116 -3.35 -24.54 22.97
N ASP A 117 -3.84 -24.24 21.77
CA ASP A 117 -4.71 -25.10 20.98
C ASP A 117 -4.19 -25.29 19.54
N LEU A 118 -3.86 -26.54 19.20
CA LEU A 118 -3.40 -26.92 17.86
C LEU A 118 -4.46 -26.76 16.76
N SER A 119 -5.74 -26.65 17.14
CA SER A 119 -6.84 -26.42 16.22
C SER A 119 -7.08 -24.94 15.92
N PHE A 120 -6.54 -24.05 16.76
CA PHE A 120 -6.71 -22.62 16.62
C PHE A 120 -5.92 -22.09 15.42
N ASN A 121 -6.64 -21.43 14.51
CA ASN A 121 -6.08 -20.85 13.30
C ASN A 121 -6.46 -19.38 13.23
N TYR A 122 -5.49 -18.53 12.92
CA TYR A 122 -5.70 -17.10 12.73
C TYR A 122 -4.89 -16.58 11.56
N GLU A 123 -5.41 -15.52 10.93
CA GLU A 123 -4.67 -14.80 9.90
C GLU A 123 -3.64 -13.87 10.58
N PRO A 124 -2.34 -14.02 10.31
CA PRO A 124 -1.32 -13.17 10.89
C PRO A 124 -1.50 -11.72 10.41
N ARG A 125 -1.10 -10.79 11.28
CA ARG A 125 -1.11 -9.37 10.95
C ARG A 125 -0.30 -9.09 9.69
N ALA A 126 -0.84 -8.25 8.81
CA ALA A 126 -0.12 -7.73 7.66
C ALA A 126 1.16 -7.02 8.10
N ARG A 127 2.31 -7.60 7.76
CA ARG A 127 3.62 -6.95 7.92
C ARG A 127 3.91 -6.16 6.65
N VAL A 128 4.20 -4.88 6.83
CA VAL A 128 4.58 -3.99 5.75
C VAL A 128 6.04 -4.22 5.43
N GLN A 129 6.34 -4.41 4.15
CA GLN A 129 7.68 -4.48 3.58
C GLN A 129 7.85 -3.37 2.56
N SER A 130 9.11 -3.03 2.27
CA SER A 130 9.44 -2.04 1.26
C SER A 130 10.57 -2.52 0.34
N ARG A 131 10.60 -1.93 -0.85
CA ARG A 131 11.66 -2.10 -1.85
C ARG A 131 12.07 -0.74 -2.37
N LEU A 132 13.35 -0.60 -2.70
CA LEU A 132 13.86 0.48 -3.52
C LEU A 132 14.35 -0.08 -4.85
N GLY A 133 14.02 0.59 -5.94
CA GLY A 133 14.44 0.23 -7.28
C GLY A 133 15.03 1.40 -8.05
N VAL A 134 15.96 1.09 -8.96
CA VAL A 134 16.43 2.00 -10.01
C VAL A 134 16.20 1.34 -11.36
N PHE A 135 15.86 2.12 -12.36
CA PHE A 135 15.54 1.61 -13.69
C PHE A 135 15.90 2.63 -14.77
N GLY A 136 16.02 2.16 -16.00
CA GLY A 136 16.17 3.00 -17.18
C GLY A 136 15.86 2.24 -18.46
N GLY A 137 15.72 2.98 -19.55
CA GLY A 137 15.35 2.40 -20.84
C GLY A 137 15.03 3.45 -21.88
N LEU A 138 14.09 3.13 -22.77
CA LEU A 138 13.69 3.97 -23.89
C LEU A 138 12.19 4.27 -23.83
N THR A 139 11.84 5.53 -24.03
CA THR A 139 10.45 5.98 -24.08
C THR A 139 10.24 6.92 -25.25
N ASN A 140 9.09 6.84 -25.92
CA ASN A 140 8.64 7.87 -26.85
C ASN A 140 7.72 8.90 -26.19
N GLN A 141 7.55 8.82 -24.87
CA GLN A 141 6.63 9.64 -24.08
C GLN A 141 5.23 9.66 -24.73
N PRO A 142 4.51 8.53 -24.74
CA PRO A 142 3.39 8.30 -25.66
C PRO A 142 2.19 9.24 -25.48
N PHE A 143 2.12 9.95 -24.36
CA PHE A 143 1.02 10.86 -24.03
C PHE A 143 1.28 12.32 -24.40
N VAL A 144 2.44 12.64 -25.00
CA VAL A 144 2.76 13.97 -25.52
C VAL A 144 2.86 13.96 -27.04
N ASN A 145 2.77 15.12 -27.66
CA ASN A 145 2.84 15.24 -29.11
C ASN A 145 4.25 14.89 -29.60
N ASN A 146 4.38 13.77 -30.31
CA ASN A 146 5.64 13.26 -30.84
C ASN A 146 5.41 12.75 -32.27
N LEU A 147 5.31 13.69 -33.22
CA LEU A 147 4.89 13.41 -34.60
C LEU A 147 5.73 12.34 -35.31
N ASN A 148 7.02 12.25 -34.98
CA ASN A 148 7.95 11.29 -35.57
C ASN A 148 8.04 9.97 -34.77
N ASN A 149 7.30 9.86 -33.66
CA ASN A 149 7.35 8.73 -32.73
C ASN A 149 8.79 8.43 -32.27
N ALA A 150 9.61 9.47 -32.11
CA ALA A 150 11.01 9.38 -31.74
C ALA A 150 11.15 8.87 -30.30
N SER A 151 12.19 8.09 -30.02
CA SER A 151 12.41 7.50 -28.71
C SER A 151 13.64 8.08 -28.06
N VAL A 152 13.51 8.43 -26.78
CA VAL A 152 14.54 9.05 -25.96
C VAL A 152 14.89 8.14 -24.78
N PRO A 153 16.14 8.16 -24.31
CA PRO A 153 16.51 7.48 -23.08
C PRO A 153 15.80 8.08 -21.86
N PHE A 154 15.52 7.24 -20.87
CA PHE A 154 15.07 7.68 -19.55
C PHE A 154 15.71 6.87 -18.43
N PHE A 155 15.69 7.44 -17.23
CA PHE A 155 16.11 6.77 -15.99
C PHE A 155 15.22 7.20 -14.82
N GLY A 156 15.16 6.39 -13.77
CA GLY A 156 14.29 6.65 -12.65
C GLY A 156 14.55 5.78 -11.44
N ALA A 157 13.80 6.08 -10.39
CA ALA A 157 13.79 5.33 -9.14
C ALA A 157 12.36 5.09 -8.66
N GLU A 158 12.14 3.97 -7.97
CA GLU A 158 10.84 3.57 -7.45
C GLU A 158 10.99 3.13 -5.98
N PHE A 159 10.09 3.62 -5.13
CA PHE A 159 9.86 3.09 -3.80
C PHE A 159 8.54 2.33 -3.78
N GLU A 160 8.59 1.04 -3.43
CA GLU A 160 7.42 0.18 -3.34
C GLU A 160 7.14 -0.21 -1.89
N ILE A 161 5.87 -0.21 -1.49
CA ILE A 161 5.37 -0.70 -0.22
C ILE A 161 4.39 -1.84 -0.48
N TYR A 162 4.56 -2.97 0.19
CA TYR A 162 3.73 -4.16 0.03
C TYR A 162 3.59 -4.93 1.34
N SER A 163 2.78 -5.98 1.36
CA SER A 163 2.70 -6.89 2.51
C SER A 163 3.14 -8.31 2.16
N ASP A 164 3.81 -8.99 3.09
CA ASP A 164 4.32 -10.35 2.92
C ASP A 164 3.40 -11.45 3.48
N SER A 165 2.29 -11.04 4.11
CA SER A 165 1.40 -11.86 4.93
C SER A 165 -0.01 -11.79 4.35
N SER A 166 -0.79 -10.78 4.70
CA SER A 166 -2.08 -10.52 4.05
C SER A 166 -1.87 -9.74 2.74
N PHE A 167 -2.70 -9.94 1.72
CA PHE A 167 -2.64 -9.16 0.47
C PHE A 167 -1.28 -9.20 -0.27
N LYS A 168 -0.60 -10.36 -0.29
CA LYS A 168 0.75 -10.52 -0.89
C LYS A 168 0.90 -10.11 -2.36
N ARG A 169 -0.22 -9.94 -3.06
CA ARG A 169 -0.26 -9.55 -4.49
C ARG A 169 -0.37 -8.05 -4.70
N HIS A 170 -0.61 -7.28 -3.65
CA HIS A 170 -0.91 -5.86 -3.71
C HIS A 170 0.30 -5.05 -3.27
N ALA A 171 0.58 -3.95 -3.97
CA ALA A 171 1.60 -3.00 -3.59
C ALA A 171 1.21 -1.58 -4.01
N GLY A 172 1.60 -0.60 -3.20
CA GLY A 172 1.65 0.81 -3.60
C GLY A 172 3.07 1.16 -4.01
N TYR A 173 3.23 2.06 -4.97
CA TYR A 173 4.54 2.60 -5.31
C TYR A 173 4.48 4.09 -5.56
N PHE A 174 5.63 4.72 -5.33
CA PHE A 174 5.93 6.07 -5.76
C PHE A 174 7.19 6.00 -6.62
N ASN A 175 7.21 6.71 -7.75
CA ASN A 175 8.37 6.76 -8.62
C ASN A 175 8.73 8.19 -9.04
N ILE A 176 9.99 8.34 -9.46
CA ILE A 176 10.50 9.48 -10.20
C ILE A 176 11.13 8.97 -11.49
N MET A 177 10.81 9.59 -12.62
CA MET A 177 11.31 9.23 -13.94
C MET A 177 11.73 10.49 -14.69
N THR A 178 12.94 10.50 -15.23
CA THR A 178 13.46 11.59 -16.06
C THR A 178 13.71 11.05 -17.47
N ALA A 179 13.02 11.62 -18.46
CA ALA A 179 13.21 11.36 -19.88
C ALA A 179 14.01 12.52 -20.52
N LEU A 180 15.00 12.16 -21.33
CA LEU A 180 15.83 13.11 -22.07
C LEU A 180 15.13 13.56 -23.35
N ASP A 181 15.74 14.50 -24.06
CA ASP A 181 15.33 14.98 -25.37
C ASP A 181 16.20 14.40 -26.51
N ALA A 182 15.78 14.63 -27.75
CA ALA A 182 16.55 14.35 -28.96
C ALA A 182 16.28 15.42 -30.03
N ASP A 183 17.13 15.51 -31.05
CA ASP A 183 16.99 16.51 -32.13
C ASP A 183 15.64 16.41 -32.89
N ASP A 184 15.08 15.20 -32.97
CA ASP A 184 13.79 14.90 -33.62
C ASP A 184 12.60 14.91 -32.65
N PHE A 185 12.86 15.16 -31.36
CA PHE A 185 11.89 15.28 -30.28
C PHE A 185 12.47 16.13 -29.13
N GLU A 186 12.43 17.45 -29.33
CA GLU A 186 12.92 18.49 -28.41
C GLU A 186 11.96 18.64 -27.19
N TYR A 187 11.72 17.54 -26.46
CA TYR A 187 10.88 17.47 -25.27
C TYR A 187 11.58 16.61 -24.20
N SER A 188 11.89 17.22 -23.05
CA SER A 188 12.44 16.53 -21.87
C SER A 188 11.49 16.65 -20.70
N SER A 189 11.47 15.64 -19.82
CA SER A 189 10.56 15.66 -18.68
C SER A 189 11.13 14.98 -17.44
N THR A 190 10.68 15.43 -16.28
CA THR A 190 10.82 14.74 -15.00
C THR A 190 9.44 14.57 -14.37
N GLN A 191 9.02 13.32 -14.22
CA GLN A 191 7.71 12.94 -13.73
C GLN A 191 7.81 12.26 -12.36
N LEU A 192 7.00 12.71 -11.42
CA LEU A 192 6.69 12.02 -10.18
C LEU A 192 5.38 11.26 -10.37
N GLY A 193 5.34 9.98 -10.02
CA GLY A 193 4.15 9.14 -10.16
C GLY A 193 3.76 8.44 -8.87
N LEU A 194 2.47 8.39 -8.59
CA LEU A 194 1.89 7.60 -7.50
C LEU A 194 1.00 6.53 -8.10
N GLY A 195 1.23 5.27 -7.71
CA GLY A 195 0.62 4.13 -8.37
C GLY A 195 0.38 2.92 -7.48
N TYR A 196 -0.34 1.98 -8.06
CA TYR A 196 -0.74 0.72 -7.44
C TYR A 196 -0.39 -0.45 -8.37
N ARG A 197 0.07 -1.55 -7.78
CA ARG A 197 0.54 -2.74 -8.49
C ARG A 197 -0.19 -3.98 -7.99
N PHE A 198 -0.66 -4.79 -8.94
CA PHE A 198 -1.27 -6.08 -8.68
C PHE A 198 -0.49 -7.21 -9.39
N ARG A 199 0.06 -8.12 -8.59
CA ARG A 199 0.81 -9.31 -9.03
C ARG A 199 -0.15 -10.47 -9.30
N PHE A 200 -0.53 -10.65 -10.56
CA PHE A 200 -1.36 -11.80 -10.96
C PHE A 200 -0.58 -13.12 -10.95
N ILE A 201 0.74 -13.08 -11.19
CA ILE A 201 1.67 -14.17 -10.88
C ILE A 201 2.60 -13.71 -9.76
N ASN A 202 2.61 -14.43 -8.63
CA ASN A 202 3.43 -14.10 -7.47
C ASN A 202 4.08 -15.37 -6.90
N LYS A 203 5.30 -15.68 -7.34
CA LYS A 203 6.13 -16.79 -6.89
C LYS A 203 7.38 -16.27 -6.18
N SER A 204 8.05 -17.13 -5.41
CA SER A 204 9.23 -16.74 -4.62
C SER A 204 10.44 -16.30 -5.44
N ASN A 205 10.54 -16.77 -6.69
CA ASN A 205 11.63 -16.46 -7.63
C ASN A 205 11.20 -15.49 -8.75
N PHE A 206 9.91 -15.27 -8.94
CA PHE A 206 9.39 -14.57 -10.11
C PHE A 206 7.98 -14.02 -9.86
N SER A 207 7.71 -12.81 -10.34
CA SER A 207 6.36 -12.26 -10.37
C SER A 207 6.06 -11.54 -11.68
N ILE A 208 4.81 -11.58 -12.11
CA ILE A 208 4.27 -10.74 -13.18
C ILE A 208 3.14 -9.92 -12.61
N TYR A 209 3.12 -8.63 -12.94
CA TYR A 209 2.16 -7.67 -12.44
C TYR A 209 1.63 -6.74 -13.52
N GLY A 210 0.42 -6.26 -13.28
CA GLY A 210 -0.07 -5.02 -13.87
C GLY A 210 0.03 -3.90 -12.85
N ASN A 211 0.26 -2.69 -13.32
CA ASN A 211 0.24 -1.50 -12.48
C ASN A 211 -0.62 -0.40 -13.09
N ILE A 212 -1.07 0.50 -12.23
CA ILE A 212 -1.79 1.70 -12.59
C ILE A 212 -1.16 2.91 -11.88
N THR A 213 -0.71 3.90 -12.63
CA THR A 213 -0.26 5.20 -12.11
C THR A 213 -1.43 6.15 -12.17
N PHE A 214 -1.98 6.50 -11.01
CA PHE A 214 -3.22 7.26 -10.93
C PHE A 214 -3.00 8.77 -10.88
N ILE A 215 -1.87 9.23 -10.36
CA ILE A 215 -1.51 10.65 -10.28
C ILE A 215 -0.08 10.84 -10.78
N THR A 216 0.14 11.85 -11.60
CA THR A 216 1.45 12.27 -12.10
C THR A 216 1.66 13.76 -11.90
N TYR A 217 2.85 14.15 -11.47
CA TYR A 217 3.30 15.53 -11.50
C TYR A 217 4.53 15.63 -12.39
N THR A 218 4.41 16.32 -13.52
CA THR A 218 5.43 16.36 -14.56
C THR A 218 5.98 17.77 -14.66
N PHE A 219 7.30 17.91 -14.57
CA PHE A 219 8.03 19.08 -15.04
C PHE A 219 8.53 18.78 -16.45
N TYR A 220 8.39 19.71 -17.39
CA TYR A 220 8.87 19.49 -18.74
C TYR A 220 9.45 20.75 -19.36
N ASN A 221 10.35 20.54 -20.31
CA ASN A 221 10.84 21.57 -21.22
C ASN A 221 10.54 21.11 -22.64
N GLU A 222 10.02 22.00 -23.46
CA GLU A 222 9.73 21.73 -24.86
C GLU A 222 10.15 22.89 -25.75
N THR A 223 10.60 22.57 -26.95
CA THR A 223 10.85 23.56 -28.00
C THR A 223 9.79 23.43 -29.08
N VAL A 224 8.98 24.48 -29.27
CA VAL A 224 7.87 24.49 -30.23
C VAL A 224 8.24 25.37 -31.41
N ARG A 225 8.07 24.83 -32.62
CA ARG A 225 8.23 25.57 -33.88
C ARG A 225 6.86 25.84 -34.49
N TYR A 226 6.53 27.12 -34.67
CA TYR A 226 5.28 27.55 -35.29
C TYR A 226 5.55 28.59 -36.39
N GLU A 227 4.67 28.65 -37.38
CA GLU A 227 4.78 29.60 -38.49
C GLU A 227 4.49 31.03 -38.00
N ASP A 228 5.30 32.00 -38.43
CA ASP A 228 5.09 33.41 -38.11
C ASP A 228 3.79 33.90 -38.78
N PRO A 229 2.75 34.29 -38.01
CA PRO A 229 1.49 34.76 -38.58
C PRO A 229 1.63 36.06 -39.37
N LEU A 230 2.73 36.82 -39.17
CA LEU A 230 3.03 38.04 -39.90
C LEU A 230 3.88 37.80 -41.15
N ASN A 231 4.62 36.69 -41.23
CA ASN A 231 5.49 36.34 -42.34
C ASN A 231 5.35 34.86 -42.73
N PRO A 232 4.32 34.49 -43.52
CA PRO A 232 4.09 33.12 -43.96
C PRO A 232 5.32 32.51 -44.64
N GLY A 233 5.67 31.27 -44.29
CA GLY A 233 6.88 30.56 -44.73
C GLY A 233 8.10 30.74 -43.83
N THR A 234 8.03 31.57 -42.77
CA THR A 234 9.06 31.67 -41.73
C THR A 234 8.58 31.04 -40.44
N PHE A 235 9.48 30.40 -39.70
CA PHE A 235 9.16 29.68 -38.45
C PHE A 235 9.85 30.36 -37.27
N ILE A 236 9.11 30.51 -36.17
CA ILE A 236 9.60 30.98 -34.89
C ILE A 236 9.76 29.76 -33.98
N THR A 237 10.89 29.70 -33.29
CA THR A 237 11.17 28.71 -32.26
C THR A 237 10.94 29.34 -30.90
N SER A 238 10.18 28.68 -30.03
CA SER A 238 9.94 29.09 -28.64
C SER A 238 10.28 27.95 -27.70
N ASP A 239 11.10 28.25 -26.70
CA ASP A 239 11.41 27.34 -25.60
C ASP A 239 10.45 27.58 -24.44
N ASN A 240 9.75 26.54 -24.02
CA ASN A 240 8.78 26.59 -22.94
C ASN A 240 9.22 25.63 -21.82
N SER A 241 9.08 26.10 -20.57
CA SER A 241 9.26 25.29 -19.36
C SER A 241 8.00 25.41 -18.53
N ASP A 242 7.39 24.28 -18.18
CA ASP A 242 6.16 24.27 -17.39
C ASP A 242 6.05 23.00 -16.53
N SER A 243 4.99 22.93 -15.72
CA SER A 243 4.67 21.78 -14.90
C SER A 243 3.17 21.52 -14.85
N ASN A 244 2.79 20.25 -14.77
CA ASN A 244 1.38 19.86 -14.73
C ASN A 244 1.12 18.73 -13.72
N LEU A 245 -0.01 18.82 -13.03
CA LEU A 245 -0.56 17.77 -12.17
C LEU A 245 -1.74 17.12 -12.88
N GLU A 246 -1.66 15.82 -13.10
CA GLU A 246 -2.70 15.07 -13.80
C GLU A 246 -3.11 13.84 -13.02
N ALA A 247 -4.32 13.35 -13.29
CA ALA A 247 -4.80 12.06 -12.81
C ALA A 247 -5.07 11.14 -14.01
N PRO A 248 -4.03 10.58 -14.67
CA PRO A 248 -4.19 9.96 -15.99
C PRO A 248 -4.69 8.51 -15.97
N PHE A 249 -4.48 7.80 -14.86
CA PHE A 249 -4.73 6.36 -14.73
C PHE A 249 -4.01 5.55 -15.83
N ILE A 250 -2.68 5.66 -15.85
CA ILE A 250 -1.79 5.00 -16.82
C ILE A 250 -1.59 3.54 -16.45
N PHE A 251 -1.81 2.63 -17.38
CA PHE A 251 -1.60 1.20 -17.21
C PHE A 251 -0.23 0.77 -17.68
N GLY A 252 0.40 -0.09 -16.88
CA GLY A 252 1.67 -0.73 -17.18
C GLY A 252 1.66 -2.23 -16.87
N LEU A 253 2.64 -2.93 -17.43
CA LEU A 253 2.93 -4.32 -17.16
C LEU A 253 4.38 -4.46 -16.74
N GLY A 254 4.67 -5.41 -15.87
CA GLY A 254 6.06 -5.69 -15.54
C GLY A 254 6.26 -7.02 -14.86
N SER A 255 7.53 -7.33 -14.65
CA SER A 255 8.01 -8.58 -14.12
C SER A 255 9.21 -8.35 -13.21
N ASP A 256 9.18 -8.95 -12.01
CA ASP A 256 10.33 -8.99 -11.10
C ASP A 256 10.91 -10.42 -11.09
N ILE A 257 12.19 -10.58 -11.41
CA ILE A 257 12.93 -11.86 -11.43
C ILE A 257 13.96 -11.83 -10.30
N LYS A 258 13.86 -12.75 -9.35
CA LYS A 258 14.78 -12.82 -8.21
C LYS A 258 16.16 -13.31 -8.66
N VAL A 259 17.21 -12.55 -8.34
CA VAL A 259 18.60 -12.89 -8.69
C VAL A 259 19.51 -13.04 -7.47
N THR A 260 19.16 -12.45 -6.34
CA THR A 260 19.85 -12.66 -5.05
C THR A 260 18.86 -12.86 -3.92
N LYS A 261 19.32 -13.04 -2.67
CA LYS A 261 18.43 -13.18 -1.51
C LYS A 261 17.44 -12.01 -1.38
N ASN A 262 17.92 -10.79 -1.67
CA ASN A 262 17.18 -9.54 -1.50
C ASN A 262 17.02 -8.73 -2.79
N GLY A 263 17.53 -9.20 -3.94
CA GLY A 263 17.61 -8.43 -5.18
C GLY A 263 16.85 -9.07 -6.35
N TYR A 264 16.28 -8.21 -7.19
CA TYR A 264 15.43 -8.57 -8.33
C TYR A 264 15.82 -7.75 -9.57
N ILE A 265 15.91 -8.40 -10.72
CA ILE A 265 15.87 -7.72 -12.01
C ILE A 265 14.41 -7.40 -12.34
N THR A 266 14.14 -6.17 -12.74
CA THR A 266 12.82 -5.71 -13.18
C THR A 266 12.82 -5.51 -14.68
N LEU A 267 11.80 -6.04 -15.34
CA LEU A 267 11.45 -5.69 -16.72
C LEU A 267 10.09 -5.00 -16.66
N ALA A 268 9.97 -3.81 -17.22
CA ALA A 268 8.73 -3.05 -17.18
C ALA A 268 8.37 -2.45 -18.54
N TYR A 269 7.07 -2.38 -18.78
CA TYR A 269 6.46 -1.61 -19.82
C TYR A 269 5.43 -0.68 -19.16
N ASN A 270 5.82 0.57 -18.88
CA ASN A 270 5.09 1.41 -17.91
C ASN A 270 3.88 2.13 -18.49
N ASN A 271 4.01 2.63 -19.72
CA ASN A 271 3.06 3.55 -20.35
C ASN A 271 2.34 2.87 -21.52
N LEU A 272 1.52 1.84 -21.27
CA LEU A 272 0.79 1.13 -22.33
C LEU A 272 -0.40 1.94 -22.87
N PHE A 273 -1.20 2.51 -21.97
CA PHE A 273 -2.33 3.39 -22.29
C PHE A 273 -2.77 4.12 -21.01
N ALA A 274 -3.50 5.22 -21.17
CA ALA A 274 -4.12 5.96 -20.07
C ALA A 274 -5.64 6.02 -20.26
N LEU A 275 -6.40 6.22 -19.18
CA LEU A 275 -7.87 6.35 -19.28
C LEU A 275 -8.31 7.76 -19.66
N PHE A 276 -7.57 8.77 -19.21
CA PHE A 276 -7.97 10.18 -19.33
C PHE A 276 -7.01 11.03 -20.16
N ILE A 277 -5.99 10.43 -20.78
CA ILE A 277 -5.07 11.09 -21.70
C ILE A 277 -4.92 10.23 -22.95
N GLU A 278 -4.94 10.87 -24.11
CA GLU A 278 -4.77 10.20 -25.40
C GLU A 278 -3.30 10.00 -25.75
N ASN A 279 -2.99 8.94 -26.49
CA ASN A 279 -1.63 8.62 -26.94
C ASN A 279 -1.13 9.54 -28.08
N GLN A 280 -1.85 10.61 -28.44
CA GLN A 280 -1.48 11.56 -29.51
C GLN A 280 -1.08 10.91 -30.85
N GLY A 281 -1.64 9.74 -31.19
CA GLY A 281 -1.29 8.97 -32.39
C GLY A 281 -0.04 8.08 -32.27
N ASN A 282 0.66 8.11 -31.14
CA ASN A 282 1.83 7.29 -30.87
C ASN A 282 1.47 5.81 -30.64
N PHE A 283 2.30 4.91 -31.16
CA PHE A 283 2.37 3.54 -30.63
C PHE A 283 3.25 3.57 -29.39
N PRO A 284 2.77 3.15 -28.20
CA PRO A 284 3.54 3.33 -27.00
C PRO A 284 4.87 2.56 -27.05
N ILE A 285 5.95 3.24 -26.66
CA ILE A 285 7.26 2.67 -26.45
C ILE A 285 7.67 3.17 -25.09
N ASP A 286 7.73 2.30 -24.09
CA ASP A 286 8.18 2.66 -22.74
C ASP A 286 8.72 1.42 -22.04
N PHE A 287 9.90 0.98 -22.45
CA PHE A 287 10.50 -0.24 -21.92
C PHE A 287 11.61 0.10 -20.95
N ALA A 288 11.57 -0.50 -19.76
CA ALA A 288 12.59 -0.32 -18.73
C ALA A 288 13.20 -1.66 -18.32
N VAL A 289 14.51 -1.61 -18.04
CA VAL A 289 15.20 -2.62 -17.25
C VAL A 289 15.67 -1.97 -15.96
N GLY A 290 15.51 -2.66 -14.84
CA GLY A 290 15.88 -2.12 -13.54
C GLY A 290 16.34 -3.18 -12.56
N PHE A 291 16.76 -2.70 -11.40
CA PHE A 291 17.13 -3.52 -10.26
C PHE A 291 16.40 -3.02 -9.01
N LYS A 292 15.73 -3.93 -8.30
CA LYS A 292 15.05 -3.68 -7.02
C LYS A 292 15.70 -4.46 -5.91
N PHE A 293 15.76 -3.88 -4.72
CA PHE A 293 16.18 -4.58 -3.52
C PHE A 293 15.20 -4.37 -2.37
N ASN A 294 15.01 -5.42 -1.56
CA ASN A 294 14.25 -5.37 -0.32
C ASN A 294 15.04 -4.57 0.74
N LEU A 295 14.34 -3.71 1.46
CA LEU A 295 14.84 -2.96 2.62
C LEU A 295 14.64 -3.74 3.93
#